data_AF-A0A9X1TRA9-F1
#
_entry.id   AF-A0A9X1TRA9-F1
#
_cell.length_a   1.000
_cell.length_b   1.000
_cell.length_c   1.000
_cell.angle_alpha   90.00
_cell.angle_beta   90.00
_cell.angle_gamma   90.00
#
_symmetry.space_group_name_H-M   'P 1'
#
loop_
_entity.id
_entity.type
_entity.pdbx_description
1 polymer ?
#
loop_
_entity_poly.entity_id
_entity_poly.type
_entity_poly.pdbx_seq_one_letter_code
_entity_poly.pdbx_strand_id
1 'polypeptide(L)'
;PTHEGTLVTARSVLGPLSFTDPMEVTVWQPPGDDTPGLCRLEKRGRFITGWAELEVRPGPGGRARVVWREEIRVRFVPRGLDGVVERVGRYVFGRAVNRLLRGV
;
A
#
# COMPACT_ATOMS: atom_id res chain seq x y z
N PRO A 1 -16.33 -3.46 4.72
CA PRO A 1 -16.40 -2.02 4.42
C PRO A 1 -15.22 -1.60 3.52
N THR A 2 -15.50 -1.26 2.26
CA THR A 2 -14.52 -0.79 1.28
C THR A 2 -15.16 0.31 0.44
N HIS A 3 -15.15 1.53 0.96
CA HIS A 3 -15.62 2.72 0.26
C HIS A 3 -14.76 3.92 0.68
N GLU A 4 -14.87 5.02 -0.04
CA GLU A 4 -14.19 6.28 0.32
C GLU A 4 -14.54 6.71 1.75
N GLY A 5 -13.55 7.22 2.49
CA GLY A 5 -13.63 7.53 3.92
C GLY A 5 -13.43 6.33 4.85
N THR A 6 -13.34 5.10 4.33
CA THR A 6 -13.03 3.93 5.18
C THR A 6 -11.63 4.08 5.79
N LEU A 7 -11.56 3.95 7.12
CA LEU A 7 -10.29 3.94 7.84
C LEU A 7 -9.77 2.51 8.02
N VAL A 8 -8.50 2.31 7.67
CA VAL A 8 -7.79 1.03 7.78
C VAL A 8 -6.50 1.26 8.55
N THR A 9 -6.27 0.50 9.62
CA THR A 9 -5.01 0.59 10.38
C THR A 9 -4.08 -0.53 9.98
N ALA A 10 -2.98 -0.20 9.31
CA ALA A 10 -1.89 -1.15 9.10
C ALA A 10 -0.98 -1.21 10.33
N ARG A 11 -0.49 -2.40 10.66
CA ARG A 11 0.58 -2.57 11.65
C ARG A 11 1.88 -2.84 10.91
N SER A 12 2.84 -1.93 11.08
CA SER A 12 4.16 -2.01 10.48
C SER A 12 5.19 -2.39 11.52
N VAL A 13 6.12 -3.26 11.14
CA VAL A 13 7.27 -3.66 11.97
C VAL A 13 8.53 -3.41 11.18
N LEU A 14 9.44 -2.61 11.75
CA LEU A 14 10.73 -2.27 11.18
C LEU A 14 11.82 -2.54 12.22
N GLY A 15 12.47 -3.70 12.13
CA GLY A 15 13.41 -4.16 13.16
C GLY A 15 12.70 -4.32 14.51
N PRO A 16 13.25 -3.82 15.64
CA PRO A 16 12.62 -3.91 16.96
C PRO A 16 11.42 -2.94 17.14
N LEU A 17 11.18 -2.04 16.18
CA LEU A 17 10.13 -1.04 16.27
C LEU A 17 8.84 -1.55 15.64
N SER A 18 7.73 -1.38 16.33
CA SER A 18 6.39 -1.58 15.76
C SER A 18 5.58 -0.31 15.89
N PHE A 19 4.86 0.06 14.84
CA PHE A 19 3.96 1.20 14.87
C PHE A 19 2.72 0.92 14.03
N THR A 20 1.65 1.63 14.35
CA THR A 20 0.40 1.61 13.60
C THR A 20 0.39 2.77 12.61
N ASP A 21 0.01 2.48 11.38
CA ASP A 21 -0.16 3.44 10.29
C ASP A 21 -1.64 3.50 9.92
N PRO A 22 -2.40 4.49 10.46
CA PRO A 22 -3.79 4.71 10.07
C PRO A 22 -3.83 5.24 8.63
N MET A 23 -4.66 4.61 7.81
CA MET A 23 -4.88 4.95 6.41
C MET A 23 -6.35 5.23 6.15
N GLU A 24 -6.62 6.11 5.21
CA GLU A 24 -7.97 6.43 4.75
C GLU A 24 -8.09 6.07 3.26
N VAL A 25 -9.14 5.33 2.90
CA VAL A 25 -9.50 5.12 1.50
C VAL A 25 -10.01 6.43 0.93
N THR A 26 -9.29 7.05 0.01
CA THR A 26 -9.69 8.31 -0.61
C THR A 26 -10.19 8.15 -2.05
N VAL A 27 -9.93 7.00 -2.67
CA VAL A 27 -10.54 6.60 -3.94
C VAL A 27 -10.93 5.14 -3.83
N TRP A 28 -12.16 4.82 -4.21
CA TRP A 28 -12.62 3.44 -4.31
C TRP A 28 -13.43 3.21 -5.59
N GLN A 29 -12.84 2.49 -6.55
CA GLN A 29 -13.47 2.10 -7.79
C GLN A 29 -13.29 0.59 -7.96
N PRO A 30 -14.33 -0.23 -7.74
CA PRO A 30 -14.23 -1.67 -7.98
C PRO A 30 -14.00 -1.94 -9.49
N PRO A 31 -13.31 -3.04 -9.85
CA PRO A 31 -13.13 -3.42 -11.26
C PRO A 31 -14.48 -3.73 -11.91
N GLY A 32 -14.66 -3.26 -13.14
CA GLY A 32 -15.77 -3.67 -14.02
C GLY A 32 -15.29 -4.65 -15.09
N ASP A 33 -16.17 -5.00 -16.03
CA ASP A 33 -15.86 -5.98 -17.09
C ASP A 33 -14.67 -5.53 -17.96
N ASP A 34 -14.64 -4.24 -18.32
CA ASP A 34 -13.58 -3.64 -19.15
C ASP A 34 -12.79 -2.52 -18.45
N THR A 35 -13.09 -2.24 -17.17
CA THR A 35 -12.46 -1.15 -16.41
C THR A 35 -11.58 -1.68 -15.27
N PRO A 36 -10.36 -1.15 -15.10
CA PRO A 36 -9.53 -1.51 -13.97
C PRO A 36 -10.19 -1.13 -12.64
N GLY A 37 -9.95 -1.94 -11.62
CA GLY A 37 -10.23 -1.54 -10.25
C GLY A 37 -9.14 -0.60 -9.75
N LEU A 38 -9.51 0.43 -9.00
CA LEU A 38 -8.61 1.41 -8.41
C LEU A 38 -8.97 1.66 -6.95
N CYS A 39 -7.97 1.57 -6.08
CA CYS A 39 -8.08 1.96 -4.68
C CYS A 39 -6.91 2.88 -4.34
N ARG A 40 -7.21 4.03 -3.71
CA ARG A 40 -6.18 4.93 -3.18
C ARG A 40 -6.34 5.07 -1.67
N LEU A 41 -5.22 5.01 -0.98
CA LEU A 41 -5.08 5.09 0.46
C LEU A 41 -4.16 6.26 0.81
N GLU A 42 -4.62 7.20 1.63
CA GLU A 42 -3.78 8.25 2.23
C GLU A 42 -3.35 7.82 3.64
N LYS A 43 -2.05 7.84 3.91
CA LYS A 43 -1.45 7.48 5.20
C LYS A 43 -1.51 8.70 6.14
N ARG A 44 -2.33 8.59 7.18
CA ARG A 44 -2.62 9.62 8.19
C ARG A 44 -1.76 9.46 9.45
N GLY A 45 -0.75 8.59 9.41
CA GLY A 45 0.12 8.29 10.54
C GLY A 45 0.97 9.47 11.00
N ARG A 46 1.40 9.40 12.27
CA ARG A 46 2.29 10.41 12.86
C ARG A 46 3.73 10.31 12.34
N PHE A 47 4.18 9.09 12.09
CA PHE A 47 5.54 8.78 11.63
C PHE A 47 5.60 8.54 10.14
N ILE A 48 4.60 7.85 9.58
CA ILE A 48 4.50 7.59 8.16
C ILE A 48 3.37 8.43 7.59
N THR A 49 3.68 9.17 6.53
CA THR A 49 2.70 9.88 5.70
C THR A 49 2.94 9.57 4.23
N GLY A 50 2.05 10.05 3.37
CA GLY A 50 2.07 9.79 1.93
C GLY A 50 0.88 8.96 1.51
N TRP A 51 0.99 8.22 0.41
CA TRP A 51 -0.15 7.54 -0.19
C TRP A 51 0.24 6.20 -0.79
N ALA A 52 -0.75 5.33 -1.00
CA ALA A 52 -0.62 4.15 -1.84
C ALA A 52 -1.81 4.05 -2.78
N GLU A 53 -1.55 3.55 -3.98
CA GLU A 53 -2.53 3.32 -5.04
C GLU A 53 -2.36 1.89 -5.52
N LEU A 54 -3.48 1.17 -5.55
CA LEU A 54 -3.59 -0.18 -6.03
C LEU A 54 -4.51 -0.18 -7.23
N GLU A 55 -3.98 -0.62 -8.36
CA GLU A 55 -4.73 -0.78 -9.59
C GLU A 55 -4.74 -2.26 -9.98
N VAL A 56 -5.93 -2.80 -10.23
CA VAL A 56 -6.12 -4.22 -10.58
C VAL A 56 -6.73 -4.30 -11.97
N ARG A 57 -6.02 -4.96 -12.89
CA ARG A 57 -6.41 -5.16 -14.28
C ARG A 57 -6.57 -6.65 -14.59
N PRO A 58 -7.45 -7.02 -15.54
CA PRO A 58 -7.39 -8.34 -16.16
C PRO A 58 -6.01 -8.59 -16.79
N GLY A 59 -5.54 -9.83 -16.70
CA GLY A 59 -4.30 -10.33 -17.27
C GLY A 59 -4.50 -11.64 -18.02
N PRO A 60 -3.50 -12.09 -18.81
CA PRO A 60 -3.63 -13.27 -19.65
C PRO A 60 -3.98 -14.53 -18.85
N GLY A 61 -4.84 -15.38 -19.42
CA GLY A 61 -5.20 -16.68 -18.83
C GLY A 61 -6.01 -16.60 -17.54
N GLY A 62 -6.91 -15.62 -17.42
CA GLY A 62 -7.77 -15.43 -16.25
C GLY A 62 -7.04 -14.91 -15.01
N ARG A 63 -5.81 -14.42 -15.17
CA ARG A 63 -5.00 -13.87 -14.08
C ARG A 63 -5.34 -12.40 -13.85
N ALA A 64 -5.00 -11.87 -12.67
CA ALA A 64 -5.03 -10.44 -12.41
C ALA A 64 -3.62 -9.85 -12.53
N ARG A 65 -3.50 -8.68 -13.16
CA ARG A 65 -2.31 -7.85 -13.10
C ARG A 65 -2.54 -6.74 -12.09
N VAL A 66 -1.70 -6.69 -11.07
CA VAL A 66 -1.76 -5.66 -10.03
C VAL A 66 -0.64 -4.67 -10.25
N VAL A 67 -0.98 -3.39 -10.33
CA VAL A 67 -0.02 -2.28 -10.33
C VAL A 67 -0.14 -1.57 -9.00
N TRP A 68 0.96 -1.51 -8.26
CA TRP A 68 1.04 -0.78 -7.00
C TRP A 68 1.93 0.43 -7.21
N ARG A 69 1.47 1.59 -6.71
CA ARG A 69 2.27 2.82 -6.63
C ARG A 69 2.18 3.32 -5.20
N GLU A 70 3.30 3.71 -4.60
CA GLU A 70 3.25 4.34 -3.29
C GLU A 70 4.26 5.45 -3.19
N GLU A 71 3.93 6.37 -2.31
CA GLU A 71 4.83 7.38 -1.80
C GLU A 71 4.82 7.27 -0.28
N ILE A 72 5.98 7.03 0.31
CA ILE A 72 6.14 6.93 1.75
C ILE A 72 7.12 8.02 2.18
N ARG A 73 6.69 8.81 3.16
CA ARG A 73 7.54 9.78 3.86
C ARG A 73 7.60 9.39 5.32
N VAL A 74 8.80 9.23 5.85
CA VAL A 74 9.00 8.96 7.28
C VAL A 74 9.43 10.24 7.97
N ARG A 75 8.56 10.80 8.81
CA ARG A 75 8.90 11.95 9.67
C ARG A 75 9.89 11.46 10.74
N PHE A 76 10.93 12.25 10.99
CA PHE A 76 11.97 12.03 12.02
C PHE A 76 13.06 10.98 11.73
N VAL A 77 13.20 10.52 10.48
CA VAL A 77 14.36 9.69 10.10
C VAL A 77 15.52 10.61 9.67
N PRO A 78 16.71 10.52 10.30
CA PRO A 78 17.88 11.27 9.83
C PRO A 78 18.27 10.80 8.43
N ARG A 79 18.61 11.75 7.54
CA ARG A 79 18.95 11.55 6.10
C ARG A 79 19.92 10.41 5.79
N GLY A 80 20.70 9.94 6.77
CA GLY A 80 21.61 8.80 6.60
C GLY A 80 20.94 7.43 6.45
N LEU A 81 19.63 7.31 6.69
CA LEU A 81 18.86 6.07 6.54
C LEU A 81 17.98 6.03 5.28
N ASP A 82 18.09 7.01 4.38
CA ASP A 82 17.26 7.10 3.17
C ASP A 82 17.38 5.85 2.27
N GLY A 83 18.57 5.24 2.17
CA GLY A 83 18.77 3.99 1.43
C GLY A 83 18.10 2.75 2.06
N VAL A 84 17.77 2.81 3.37
CA VAL A 84 16.99 1.78 4.06
C VAL A 84 15.50 1.98 3.79
N VAL A 85 15.03 3.23 3.77
CA VAL A 85 13.64 3.58 3.41
C VAL A 85 13.32 3.14 1.98
N GLU A 86 14.24 3.37 1.03
CA GLU A 86 14.07 2.95 -0.37
C GLU A 86 14.05 1.42 -0.54
N ARG A 87 14.84 0.68 0.26
CA ARG A 87 14.83 -0.79 0.30
C ARG A 87 13.58 -1.35 0.98
N VAL A 88 13.11 -0.70 2.04
CA VAL A 88 11.92 -1.11 2.80
C VAL A 88 10.68 -0.95 1.94
N GLY A 89 10.56 0.14 1.16
CA GLY A 89 9.52 0.26 0.13
C GLY A 89 9.53 -0.96 -0.78
N ARG A 90 10.64 -1.21 -1.49
CA ARG A 90 10.75 -2.37 -2.41
C ARG A 90 10.45 -3.74 -1.75
N TYR A 91 10.81 -3.93 -0.48
CA TYR A 91 10.61 -5.18 0.25
C TYR A 91 9.16 -5.38 0.74
N VAL A 92 8.50 -4.31 1.23
CA VAL A 92 7.10 -4.36 1.67
C VAL A 92 6.17 -4.57 0.47
N PHE A 93 6.46 -3.91 -0.66
CA PHE A 93 5.79 -4.12 -1.95
C PHE A 93 5.81 -5.60 -2.39
N GLY A 94 7.00 -6.20 -2.43
CA GLY A 94 7.17 -7.57 -2.91
C GLY A 94 6.46 -8.58 -2.02
N ARG A 95 6.43 -8.35 -0.70
CA ARG A 95 5.86 -9.30 0.26
C ARG A 95 4.34 -9.15 0.44
N ALA A 96 3.80 -7.95 0.32
CA ALA A 96 2.35 -7.71 0.38
C ALA A 96 1.64 -8.27 -0.87
N VAL A 97 2.18 -7.99 -2.06
CA VAL A 97 1.64 -8.51 -3.33
C VAL A 97 1.75 -10.04 -3.37
N ASN A 98 2.89 -10.63 -2.94
CA ASN A 98 3.02 -12.09 -2.87
C ASN A 98 2.06 -12.73 -1.86
N ARG A 99 1.70 -12.07 -0.75
CA ARG A 99 0.73 -12.63 0.20
C ARG A 99 -0.70 -12.55 -0.33
N LEU A 100 -1.08 -11.42 -0.91
CA LEU A 100 -2.42 -11.23 -1.49
C LEU A 100 -2.66 -12.16 -2.70
N LEU A 101 -1.63 -12.41 -3.52
CA LEU A 101 -1.73 -13.34 -4.65
C LEU A 101 -1.65 -14.82 -4.25
N ARG A 102 -1.17 -15.16 -3.05
CA ARG A 102 -1.07 -16.54 -2.56
C ARG A 102 -2.29 -17.02 -1.79
N GLY A 103 -3.26 -16.15 -1.50
CA GLY A 103 -4.54 -16.53 -0.90
C GLY A 103 -4.39 -17.31 0.42
N VAL A 104 -3.68 -16.74 1.40
CA VAL A 104 -3.60 -17.28 2.77
C VAL A 104 -4.33 -16.35 3.73
#